data_AF-A0A7C3FCJ2-F1
#
_entry.id   AF-A0A7C3FCJ2-F1
#
_cell.length_a   1.000
_cell.length_b   1.000
_cell.length_c   1.000
_cell.angle_alpha   90.00
_cell.angle_beta   90.00
_cell.angle_gamma   90.00
#
_symmetry.space_group_name_H-M   'P 1'
#
loop_
_entity.id
_entity.type
_entity.pdbx_description
1 polymer ?
#
loop_
_entity_poly.entity_id
_entity_poly.type
_entity_poly.pdbx_seq_one_letter_code
_entity_poly.pdbx_strand_id
1 'polypeptide(L)'
;MGDPLMVTLEGAISIALRAGAISSIVLMMIGLFTDERLIGMGIALLIMTPVFRVLISSVGFLVKKELVFVLLGFYVMLIFVISVLFAL
;
A
#
# COMPACT_ATOMS: atom_id res chain seq x y z
N MET A 1 15.41 -18.03 -15.66
CA MET A 1 14.06 -18.10 -16.26
C MET A 1 13.08 -18.07 -15.10
N GLY A 2 12.49 -16.91 -14.80
CA GLY A 2 11.58 -16.77 -13.65
C GLY A 2 10.30 -17.55 -13.90
N ASP A 3 9.76 -18.16 -12.85
CA ASP A 3 8.49 -18.88 -12.92
C ASP A 3 7.40 -17.96 -13.50
N PRO A 4 6.68 -18.35 -14.57
CA PRO A 4 5.67 -17.51 -15.20
C PRO A 4 4.60 -17.02 -14.22
N LEU A 5 4.30 -17.78 -13.17
CA LEU A 5 3.38 -17.35 -12.10
C LEU A 5 3.89 -16.12 -11.33
N MET A 6 5.20 -16.01 -11.11
CA MET A 6 5.80 -14.91 -10.34
C MET A 6 5.75 -13.59 -11.09
N VAL A 7 5.98 -13.63 -12.41
CA VAL A 7 5.91 -12.42 -13.27
C VAL A 7 4.49 -11.86 -13.29
N THR A 8 3.49 -12.73 -13.36
CA THR A 8 2.08 -12.31 -13.30
C THR A 8 1.70 -11.76 -11.92
N LEU A 9 2.22 -12.35 -10.85
CA LEU A 9 1.94 -11.90 -9.48
C LEU A 9 2.53 -10.51 -9.20
N GLU A 10 3.80 -10.26 -9.56
CA GLU A 10 4.42 -8.94 -9.41
C GLU A 10 3.65 -7.86 -10.20
N GLY A 11 3.19 -8.19 -11.41
CA GLY A 11 2.34 -7.33 -12.22
C GLY A 11 0.98 -7.04 -11.57
N ALA A 12 0.29 -8.07 -11.09
CA ALA A 12 -1.00 -7.93 -10.41
C ALA A 12 -0.90 -7.07 -9.15
N ILE A 13 0.17 -7.24 -8.37
CA ILE A 13 0.46 -6.45 -7.18
C ILE A 13 0.63 -4.96 -7.52
N SER A 14 1.45 -4.65 -8.53
CA SER A 14 1.67 -3.27 -8.98
C SER A 14 0.37 -2.59 -9.41
N ILE A 15 -0.48 -3.32 -10.14
CA ILE A 15 -1.78 -2.82 -10.60
C ILE A 15 -2.72 -2.60 -9.41
N ALA A 16 -2.85 -3.56 -8.49
CA ALA A 16 -3.71 -3.45 -7.32
C ALA A 16 -3.31 -2.24 -6.45
N LEU A 17 -2.01 -2.02 -6.25
CA LEU A 17 -1.50 -0.89 -5.49
C LEU A 17 -1.76 0.46 -6.17
N ARG A 18 -1.61 0.54 -7.50
CA ARG A 18 -1.95 1.75 -8.27
C ARG A 18 -3.45 2.02 -8.24
N ALA A 19 -4.26 0.96 -8.34
CA ALA A 19 -5.71 1.06 -8.27
C ALA A 19 -6.17 1.63 -6.92
N GLY A 20 -5.54 1.23 -5.81
CA GLY A 20 -5.82 1.78 -4.47
C GLY A 20 -5.56 3.30 -4.37
N ALA A 21 -4.46 3.78 -4.93
CA ALA A 21 -4.17 5.21 -4.96
C ALA A 21 -5.17 5.96 -5.87
N ILE A 22 -5.48 5.43 -7.05
CA ILE A 22 -6.43 6.06 -7.97
C ILE A 22 -7.84 6.09 -7.36
N SER A 23 -8.28 5.00 -6.73
CA SER A 23 -9.60 4.94 -6.10
C SER A 23 -9.72 5.92 -4.93
N SER A 24 -8.67 6.11 -4.13
CA SER A 24 -8.67 7.14 -3.09
C SER A 24 -8.84 8.55 -3.64
N ILE A 25 -8.15 8.89 -4.73
CA ILE A 25 -8.30 10.18 -5.41
C ILE A 25 -9.73 10.36 -5.94
N VAL A 26 -10.29 9.33 -6.58
CA VAL A 26 -11.66 9.37 -7.08
C VAL A 26 -12.66 9.57 -5.95
N LEU A 27 -12.51 8.85 -4.83
CA LEU A 27 -13.37 9.01 -3.66
C LEU A 27 -13.31 10.43 -3.08
N MET A 28 -12.11 11.00 -2.96
CA MET A 28 -11.95 12.38 -2.50
C MET A 28 -12.60 13.37 -3.48
N MET A 29 -12.39 13.20 -4.79
CA MET A 29 -12.99 14.04 -5.81
C MET A 29 -14.53 13.99 -5.75
N ILE A 30 -15.12 12.80 -5.62
CA ILE A 30 -16.57 12.66 -5.46
C ILE A 30 -17.02 13.31 -4.14
N GLY A 31 -16.29 13.11 -3.06
CA GLY A 31 -16.60 13.68 -1.74
C GLY A 31 -16.64 15.21 -1.75
N LEU A 32 -15.76 15.88 -2.51
CA LEU A 32 -15.79 17.34 -2.68
C LEU A 32 -17.13 17.87 -3.24
N PHE A 33 -17.83 17.07 -4.04
CA PHE A 33 -19.10 17.45 -4.65
C PHE A 33 -20.32 16.84 -3.97
N THR A 34 -20.15 15.94 -2.99
CA THR A 34 -21.24 15.14 -2.42
C THR A 34 -21.29 15.19 -0.89
N ASP A 35 -20.28 14.62 -0.22
CA ASP A 35 -20.23 14.49 1.24
C ASP A 35 -18.76 14.43 1.72
N GLU A 36 -18.45 15.19 2.77
CA GLU A 36 -17.14 15.24 3.42
C GLU A 36 -16.69 13.88 3.98
N ARG A 37 -17.62 12.99 4.33
CA ARG A 37 -17.33 11.63 4.79
C ARG A 37 -16.59 10.81 3.72
N LEU A 38 -16.91 11.00 2.44
CA LEU A 38 -16.22 10.31 1.34
C LEU A 38 -14.77 10.78 1.20
N ILE A 39 -14.49 12.05 1.54
CA ILE A 39 -13.13 12.58 1.59
C ILE A 39 -12.35 11.85 2.69
N GLY A 40 -12.93 11.71 3.88
CA GLY A 40 -12.33 10.96 4.98
C GLY A 40 -12.02 9.50 4.61
N MET A 41 -12.94 8.83 3.91
CA MET A 41 -12.71 7.47 3.40
C MET A 41 -11.59 7.40 2.36
N GLY A 42 -11.54 8.39 1.45
CA GLY A 42 -10.47 8.50 0.45
C GLY A 42 -9.11 8.72 1.11
N ILE A 43 -9.01 9.62 2.08
CA ILE A 43 -7.79 9.86 2.85
C ILE A 43 -7.35 8.59 3.60
N ALA A 44 -8.28 7.91 4.28
CA ALA A 44 -7.98 6.67 5.00
C ALA A 44 -7.43 5.60 4.04
N LEU A 45 -8.03 5.45 2.86
CA LEU A 45 -7.57 4.50 1.84
C LEU A 45 -6.16 4.87 1.31
N LEU A 46 -5.89 6.16 1.09
CA LEU A 46 -4.59 6.66 0.65
C LEU A 46 -3.51 6.36 1.70
N ILE A 47 -3.80 6.63 2.98
CA ILE A 47 -2.91 6.36 4.12
C ILE A 47 -2.65 4.85 4.26
N MET A 48 -3.65 4.00 4.02
CA MET A 48 -3.49 2.54 4.09
C MET A 48 -2.70 1.93 2.92
N THR A 49 -2.65 2.60 1.78
CA THR A 49 -1.94 2.12 0.58
C THR A 49 -0.47 1.75 0.82
N PRO A 50 0.38 2.57 1.48
CA PRO A 50 1.76 2.19 1.81
C PRO A 50 1.84 0.98 2.75
N VAL A 51 0.87 0.77 3.66
CA VAL A 51 0.82 -0.43 4.53
C VAL A 51 0.70 -1.68 3.67
N PHE A 52 -0.28 -1.70 2.75
CA PHE A 52 -0.44 -2.82 1.82
C PHE A 52 0.78 -3.01 0.92
N ARG A 53 1.42 -1.92 0.46
CA ARG A 53 2.65 -2.00 -0.33
C ARG A 53 3.75 -2.73 0.43
N VAL A 54 4.00 -2.34 1.68
CA VAL A 54 5.07 -2.94 2.49
C VAL A 54 4.77 -4.39 2.83
N LEU A 55 3.53 -4.73 3.20
CA LEU A 55 3.12 -6.10 3.49
C LEU A 55 3.35 -7.02 2.28
N ILE A 56 2.90 -6.61 1.10
CA ILE A 56 3.02 -7.41 -0.11
C ILE A 56 4.48 -7.52 -0.56
N SER A 57 5.25 -6.42 -0.54
CA SER A 57 6.68 -6.45 -0.86
C SER A 57 7.46 -7.35 0.10
N SER A 58 7.11 -7.36 1.39
CA SER A 58 7.75 -8.22 2.39
C SER A 58 7.55 -9.71 2.07
N VAL A 59 6.35 -10.10 1.62
CA VAL A 59 6.10 -11.47 1.14
C VAL A 59 6.99 -11.81 -0.06
N GLY A 60 7.10 -10.90 -1.03
CA GLY A 60 7.99 -11.08 -2.18
C GLY A 60 9.46 -11.26 -1.79
N PHE A 61 9.96 -10.44 -0.86
CA PHE A 61 11.33 -10.53 -0.36
C PHE A 61 11.59 -11.79 0.46
N LEU A 62 10.60 -12.26 1.23
CA LEU A 62 10.68 -13.53 1.97
C LEU A 62 10.87 -14.71 1.01
N VAL A 63 10.11 -14.74 -0.10
CA VAL A 63 10.26 -15.78 -1.13
C VAL A 63 11.65 -15.74 -1.77
N LYS A 64 12.20 -14.53 -2.00
CA LYS A 64 13.56 -14.34 -2.54
C LYS A 64 14.68 -14.60 -1.51
N LYS A 65 14.34 -14.93 -0.26
CA LYS A 65 15.27 -15.08 0.89
C LYS A 65 16.11 -13.82 1.17
N GLU A 66 15.59 -12.67 0.78
CA GLU A 66 16.24 -11.38 0.88
C GLU A 66 15.91 -10.70 2.22
N LEU A 67 16.40 -11.29 3.31
CA LEU A 67 16.01 -10.90 4.69
C LEU A 67 16.28 -9.43 5.03
N VAL A 68 17.33 -8.83 4.45
CA VAL A 68 17.63 -7.41 4.65
C VAL A 68 16.49 -6.52 4.17
N PHE A 69 15.90 -6.84 3.02
CA PHE A 69 14.79 -6.07 2.44
C PHE A 69 13.47 -6.30 3.20
N VAL A 70 13.27 -7.51 3.74
CA VAL A 70 12.14 -7.80 4.64
C VAL A 70 12.24 -6.94 5.90
N LEU A 71 13.41 -6.92 6.56
CA LEU A 71 13.64 -6.13 7.77
C LEU A 71 13.48 -4.63 7.50
N LEU A 72 13.96 -4.15 6.35
CA LEU A 72 13.79 -2.75 5.95
C LEU A 72 12.32 -2.40 5.71
N GLY A 73 11.56 -3.31 5.11
CA GLY A 73 10.10 -3.18 4.99
C GLY A 73 9.43 -3.03 6.36
N PHE A 74 9.71 -3.94 7.29
CA PHE A 74 9.18 -3.84 8.65
C PHE A 74 9.62 -2.57 9.38
N TYR A 75 10.86 -2.12 9.20
CA TYR A 75 11.36 -0.87 9.76
C TYR A 75 10.58 0.35 9.25
N VAL A 76 10.33 0.42 7.94
CA VAL A 76 9.51 1.48 7.34
C VAL A 76 8.06 1.42 7.85
N MET A 77 7.49 0.22 7.99
CA MET A 77 6.15 0.03 8.54
C MET A 77 6.08 0.47 10.00
N LEU A 78 7.12 0.22 10.80
CA LEU A 78 7.22 0.70 12.18
C LEU A 78 7.25 2.23 12.24
N ILE A 79 8.06 2.88 11.42
CA ILE A 79 8.10 4.35 11.34
C ILE A 79 6.71 4.88 10.95
N PHE A 80 6.07 4.29 9.96
CA PHE A 80 4.74 4.69 9.52
C PHE A 80 3.71 4.58 10.65
N VAL A 81 3.70 3.47 11.38
CA VAL A 81 2.80 3.28 12.54
C VAL A 81 3.07 4.33 13.62
N ILE A 82 4.35 4.61 13.91
CA ILE A 82 4.74 5.68 14.85
C ILE A 82 4.22 7.03 14.33
N SER A 83 4.45 7.37 13.06
CA SER A 83 3.96 8.62 12.48
C SER A 83 2.45 8.78 12.59
N VAL A 84 1.68 7.71 12.36
CA VAL A 84 0.21 7.73 12.52
C VAL A 84 -0.19 7.90 13.99
N LEU A 85 0.48 7.19 14.92
CA LEU A 85 0.20 7.29 16.35
C LEU A 85 0.48 8.68 16.93
N PHE A 86 1.50 9.39 16.42
CA PHE A 86 1.84 10.75 16.86
C PHE A 86 1.06 11.84 16.10
N ALA A 87 0.41 11.51 14.99
CA ALA A 87 -0.42 12.44 14.23
C ALA A 87 -1.89 12.48 14.70
N LEU A 88 -2.34 11.49 15.47
CA LEU A 88 -3.64 11.40 16.15
C LEU A 88 -3.57 12.00 17.56
#